data_AF-A0A843G603-F1
#
_entry.id   AF-A0A843G603-F1
#
_cell.length_a   1.000
_cell.length_b   1.000
_cell.length_c   1.000
_cell.angle_alpha   90.00
_cell.angle_beta   90.00
_cell.angle_gamma   90.00
#
_symmetry.space_group_name_H-M   'P 1'
#
loop_
_entity.id
_entity.type
_entity.pdbx_description
1 polymer ?
#
loop_
_entity_poly.entity_id
_entity_poly.type
_entity_poly.pdbx_seq_one_letter_code
_entity_poly.pdbx_strand_id
1 'polypeptide(L)'
;DSLNQKSDEEIEELELFTNKITIDFTPDLTEEEIKEQITKDTPDNGKMSIKNYMKKFLPANFVDYFLMKINISPSKTMANITKKDKNKIAENLKRHPIEIESLEMDLAKVTIGGVKSKEIDSKTLQSRFVDGLYFAGEVLEMAGPTGGYNLQIAFATGYLAGQEAANSLK
;
A
#
# COMPACT_ATOMS: atom_id res chain seq x y z
N ASP A 1 -28.83 -14.61 23.11
CA ASP A 1 -27.52 -14.04 22.74
C ASP A 1 -27.47 -13.69 21.27
N SER A 2 -27.81 -12.43 21.05
CA SER A 2 -27.97 -11.73 19.78
C SER A 2 -26.63 -11.14 19.31
N LEU A 3 -25.67 -11.99 18.98
CA LEU A 3 -24.36 -11.56 18.48
C LEU A 3 -23.84 -12.53 17.41
N ASN A 4 -24.51 -12.61 16.25
CA ASN A 4 -23.92 -13.15 15.02
C ASN A 4 -24.76 -12.84 13.77
N GLN A 5 -25.12 -11.58 13.59
CA GLN A 5 -25.58 -11.09 12.29
C GLN A 5 -24.70 -9.92 11.90
N LYS A 6 -23.52 -10.24 11.35
CA LYS A 6 -22.85 -9.30 10.46
C LYS A 6 -23.66 -9.29 9.17
N SER A 7 -24.13 -8.12 8.75
CA SER A 7 -24.92 -7.94 7.54
C SER A 7 -24.07 -8.28 6.31
N ASP A 8 -24.71 -8.79 5.26
CA ASP A 8 -24.07 -9.19 4.00
C ASP A 8 -23.23 -8.05 3.37
N GLU A 9 -23.53 -6.79 3.68
CA GLU A 9 -22.75 -5.60 3.27
C GLU A 9 -21.35 -5.53 3.92
N GLU A 10 -21.18 -5.95 5.19
CA GLU A 10 -19.86 -6.00 5.86
C GLU A 10 -18.98 -7.12 5.28
N ILE A 11 -19.62 -8.17 4.73
CA ILE A 11 -18.95 -9.29 4.09
C ILE A 11 -18.49 -8.91 2.68
N GLU A 12 -19.26 -8.09 1.96
CA GLU A 12 -18.93 -7.62 0.60
C GLU A 12 -17.77 -6.59 0.59
N GLU A 13 -17.64 -5.76 1.64
CA GLU A 13 -16.53 -4.79 1.78
C GLU A 13 -15.16 -5.47 2.05
N LEU A 14 -15.17 -6.66 2.67
CA LEU A 14 -13.98 -7.45 2.95
C LEU A 14 -13.47 -8.22 1.71
N GLU A 15 -14.30 -8.43 0.70
CA GLU A 15 -13.91 -9.12 -0.55
C GLU A 15 -13.08 -8.24 -1.51
N LEU A 16 -13.00 -6.93 -1.27
CA LEU A 16 -12.22 -6.00 -2.09
C LEU A 16 -10.71 -5.98 -1.78
N PHE A 17 -10.27 -6.60 -0.68
CA PHE A 17 -8.86 -6.70 -0.35
C PHE A 17 -8.27 -7.97 -0.96
N THR A 18 -7.54 -7.83 -2.06
CA THR A 18 -6.52 -8.84 -2.39
C THR A 18 -5.58 -8.95 -1.19
N ASN A 19 -5.59 -10.09 -0.53
CA ASN A 19 -4.65 -10.38 0.55
C ASN A 19 -3.21 -10.51 0.04
N LYS A 20 -2.98 -10.33 -1.27
CA LYS A 20 -1.68 -10.38 -1.91
C LYS A 20 -1.33 -9.03 -2.51
N ILE A 21 -0.19 -8.52 -2.09
CA ILE A 21 0.49 -7.39 -2.72
C ILE A 21 1.83 -7.84 -3.26
N THR A 22 2.43 -7.05 -4.14
CA THR A 22 3.79 -7.25 -4.60
C THR A 22 4.66 -6.04 -4.24
N ILE A 23 5.92 -6.30 -3.92
CA ILE A 23 6.93 -5.26 -3.72
C ILE A 23 7.94 -5.29 -4.86
N ASP A 24 8.22 -4.11 -5.40
CA ASP A 24 9.37 -3.84 -6.26
C ASP A 24 10.51 -3.28 -5.42
N PHE A 25 11.54 -4.10 -5.20
CA PHE A 25 12.73 -3.71 -4.43
C PHE A 25 13.74 -2.93 -5.28
N THR A 26 13.57 -2.90 -6.60
CA THR A 26 14.50 -2.26 -7.54
C THR A 26 13.72 -1.49 -8.59
N PRO A 27 13.00 -0.41 -8.22
CA PRO A 27 12.10 0.31 -9.12
C PRO A 27 12.84 0.89 -10.33
N ASP A 28 14.10 1.28 -10.15
CA ASP A 28 14.93 1.91 -11.19
C ASP A 28 15.56 0.90 -12.18
N LEU A 29 15.38 -0.41 -11.96
CA LEU A 29 15.95 -1.45 -12.80
C LEU A 29 14.85 -2.31 -13.43
N THR A 30 15.07 -2.75 -14.66
CA THR A 30 14.27 -3.78 -15.32
C THR A 30 14.78 -5.19 -14.98
N GLU A 31 13.95 -6.22 -15.22
CA GLU A 31 14.38 -7.61 -15.02
C GLU A 31 15.58 -8.00 -15.90
N GLU A 32 15.64 -7.48 -17.13
CA GLU A 32 16.77 -7.72 -18.04
C GLU A 32 18.04 -7.09 -17.49
N GLU A 33 18.01 -5.84 -17.06
CA GLU A 33 19.17 -5.16 -16.47
C GLU A 33 19.69 -5.89 -15.22
N ILE A 34 18.79 -6.39 -14.37
CA ILE A 34 19.17 -7.20 -13.20
C ILE A 34 19.90 -8.49 -13.66
N LYS A 35 19.35 -9.20 -14.64
CA LYS A 35 19.95 -10.46 -15.14
C LYS A 35 21.30 -10.21 -15.82
N GLU A 36 21.41 -9.12 -16.58
CA GLU A 36 22.63 -8.68 -17.22
C GLU A 36 23.69 -8.32 -16.19
N GLN A 37 23.33 -7.56 -15.15
CA GLN A 37 24.22 -7.20 -14.06
C GLN A 37 24.75 -8.43 -13.32
N ILE A 38 23.88 -9.39 -12.98
CA ILE A 38 24.31 -10.66 -12.36
C ILE A 38 25.28 -11.40 -13.28
N THR A 39 24.99 -11.43 -14.58
CA THR A 39 25.83 -12.13 -15.58
C THR A 39 27.19 -11.48 -15.73
N LYS A 40 27.23 -10.15 -15.81
CA LYS A 40 28.45 -9.35 -15.92
C LYS A 40 29.32 -9.47 -14.67
N ASP A 41 28.72 -9.51 -13.49
CA ASP A 41 29.47 -9.57 -12.22
C ASP A 41 29.94 -10.98 -11.86
N THR A 42 29.37 -12.03 -12.46
CA THR A 42 29.66 -13.43 -12.10
C THR A 42 31.15 -13.81 -12.25
N PRO A 43 31.86 -13.46 -13.36
CA PRO A 43 33.28 -13.80 -13.53
C PRO A 43 34.18 -13.26 -12.40
N ASP A 44 33.96 -12.01 -11.99
CA ASP A 44 34.77 -11.35 -10.96
C ASP A 44 34.42 -11.83 -9.54
N ASN A 45 33.22 -12.38 -9.35
CA ASN A 45 32.69 -12.75 -8.04
C ASN A 45 32.46 -14.26 -7.89
N GLY A 46 33.01 -15.11 -8.76
CA GLY A 46 32.63 -16.52 -8.88
C GLY A 46 32.65 -17.34 -7.57
N LYS A 47 33.62 -17.09 -6.67
CA LYS A 47 33.73 -17.75 -5.35
C LYS A 47 32.86 -17.12 -4.26
N MET A 48 32.34 -15.93 -4.49
CA MET A 48 31.47 -15.23 -3.55
C MET A 48 30.14 -15.98 -3.42
N SER A 49 29.61 -16.08 -2.20
CA SER A 49 28.24 -16.56 -1.97
C SER A 49 27.21 -15.56 -2.55
N ILE A 50 26.12 -16.06 -3.12
CA ILE A 50 25.01 -15.25 -3.61
C ILE A 50 24.42 -14.38 -2.51
N LYS A 51 24.40 -14.82 -1.24
CA LYS A 51 24.04 -14.00 -0.09
C LYS A 51 24.83 -12.69 -0.02
N ASN A 52 26.15 -12.76 -0.16
CA ASN A 52 26.99 -11.56 -0.10
C ASN A 52 26.79 -10.66 -1.32
N TYR A 53 26.57 -11.25 -2.49
CA TYR A 53 26.28 -10.50 -3.71
C TYR A 53 24.93 -9.75 -3.63
N MET A 54 23.89 -10.39 -3.12
CA MET A 54 22.53 -9.84 -3.04
C MET A 54 22.40 -8.62 -2.11
N LYS A 55 23.41 -8.35 -1.26
CA LYS A 55 23.48 -7.11 -0.46
C LYS A 55 23.59 -5.84 -1.32
N LYS A 56 23.89 -5.98 -2.62
CA LYS A 56 23.82 -4.88 -3.60
C LYS A 56 22.38 -4.42 -3.87
N PHE A 57 21.40 -5.32 -3.71
CA PHE A 57 19.98 -5.05 -4.04
C PHE A 57 19.10 -4.94 -2.80
N LEU A 58 19.46 -5.65 -1.72
CA LEU A 58 18.59 -5.80 -0.55
C LEU A 58 19.35 -5.51 0.76
N PRO A 59 18.66 -5.03 1.81
CA PRO A 59 19.22 -4.92 3.16
C PRO A 59 19.79 -6.25 3.66
N ALA A 60 20.94 -6.22 4.33
CA ALA A 60 21.70 -7.42 4.69
C ALA A 60 20.93 -8.43 5.56
N ASN A 61 20.03 -7.96 6.42
CA ASN A 61 19.18 -8.78 7.29
C ASN A 61 18.01 -9.46 6.53
N PHE A 62 17.68 -8.99 5.33
CA PHE A 62 16.58 -9.53 4.53
C PHE A 62 17.02 -10.57 3.49
N VAL A 63 18.29 -10.53 3.08
CA VAL A 63 18.82 -11.38 2.00
C VAL A 63 18.59 -12.87 2.22
N ASP A 64 18.86 -13.38 3.44
CA ASP A 64 18.70 -14.81 3.72
C ASP A 64 17.24 -15.25 3.56
N TYR A 65 16.32 -14.49 4.16
CA TYR A 65 14.88 -14.74 4.02
C TYR A 65 14.45 -14.72 2.56
N PHE A 66 14.84 -13.69 1.80
CA PHE A 66 14.49 -13.54 0.40
C PHE A 66 14.95 -14.75 -0.43
N LEU A 67 16.23 -15.14 -0.29
CA LEU A 67 16.81 -16.25 -1.04
C LEU A 67 16.14 -17.59 -0.67
N MET A 68 15.90 -17.83 0.62
CA MET A 68 15.19 -19.02 1.08
C MET A 68 13.75 -19.07 0.52
N LYS A 69 13.03 -17.94 0.53
CA LYS A 69 11.66 -17.84 0.01
C LYS A 69 11.56 -18.23 -1.47
N ILE A 70 12.57 -17.88 -2.28
CA ILE A 70 12.61 -18.22 -3.72
C ILE A 70 13.29 -19.56 -4.02
N ASN A 71 13.60 -20.34 -2.98
CA ASN A 71 14.27 -21.64 -3.03
C ASN A 71 15.67 -21.57 -3.65
N ILE A 72 16.50 -20.60 -3.23
CA ILE A 72 17.91 -20.48 -3.57
C ILE A 72 18.72 -20.54 -2.27
N SER A 73 19.70 -21.45 -2.19
CA SER A 73 20.55 -21.55 -1.00
C SER A 73 21.44 -20.30 -0.85
N PRO A 74 21.46 -19.62 0.32
CA PRO A 74 22.32 -18.46 0.56
C PRO A 74 23.82 -18.75 0.40
N SER A 75 24.25 -20.00 0.63
CA SER A 75 25.65 -20.42 0.49
C SER A 75 26.06 -20.72 -0.95
N LYS A 76 25.11 -20.77 -1.89
CA LYS A 76 25.39 -21.01 -3.31
C LYS A 76 26.35 -19.95 -3.84
N THR A 77 27.40 -20.35 -4.55
CA THR A 77 28.37 -19.40 -5.10
C THR A 77 27.85 -18.77 -6.39
N MET A 78 28.33 -17.56 -6.72
CA MET A 78 27.98 -16.86 -7.96
C MET A 78 28.29 -17.70 -9.21
N ALA A 79 29.41 -18.42 -9.21
CA ALA A 79 29.78 -19.32 -10.32
C ALA A 79 28.77 -20.43 -10.59
N ASN A 80 27.98 -20.82 -9.57
CA ASN A 80 27.00 -21.90 -9.67
C ASN A 80 25.57 -21.38 -9.95
N ILE A 81 25.37 -20.07 -10.12
CA ILE A 81 24.07 -19.46 -10.40
C ILE A 81 23.64 -19.79 -11.83
N THR A 82 22.49 -20.47 -11.94
CA THR A 82 21.92 -20.89 -13.21
C THR A 82 21.06 -19.80 -13.84
N LYS A 83 20.72 -19.93 -15.13
CA LYS A 83 19.74 -19.05 -15.79
C LYS A 83 18.39 -19.02 -15.05
N LYS A 84 17.95 -20.17 -14.53
CA LYS A 84 16.71 -20.29 -13.73
C LYS A 84 16.79 -19.48 -12.43
N ASP A 85 17.95 -19.50 -11.76
CA ASP A 85 18.16 -18.71 -10.55
C ASP A 85 18.12 -17.20 -10.86
N LYS A 86 18.79 -16.76 -11.93
CA LYS A 86 18.78 -15.35 -12.36
C LYS A 86 17.35 -14.86 -12.65
N ASN A 87 16.56 -15.66 -13.36
CA ASN A 87 15.15 -15.34 -13.64
C ASN A 87 14.34 -15.21 -12.34
N LYS A 88 14.46 -16.18 -11.42
CA LYS A 88 13.76 -16.13 -10.13
C LYS A 88 14.14 -14.90 -9.31
N ILE A 89 15.43 -14.58 -9.27
CA ILE A 89 15.95 -13.41 -8.55
C ILE A 89 15.38 -12.13 -9.16
N ALA A 90 15.45 -11.96 -10.48
CA ALA A 90 14.95 -10.76 -11.15
C ALA A 90 13.43 -10.58 -10.98
N GLU A 91 12.66 -11.66 -11.19
CA GLU A 91 11.22 -11.66 -10.99
C GLU A 91 10.84 -11.27 -9.56
N ASN A 92 11.52 -11.85 -8.56
CA ASN A 92 11.22 -11.57 -7.16
C ASN A 92 11.82 -10.25 -6.65
N LEU A 93 12.84 -9.69 -7.29
CA LEU A 93 13.28 -8.33 -6.99
C LEU A 93 12.26 -7.30 -7.50
N LYS A 94 11.59 -7.58 -8.63
CA LYS A 94 10.59 -6.67 -9.21
C LYS A 94 9.17 -6.85 -8.67
N ARG A 95 8.79 -8.08 -8.30
CA ARG A 95 7.42 -8.43 -7.89
C ARG A 95 7.44 -9.50 -6.80
N HIS A 96 8.04 -9.19 -5.66
CA HIS A 96 8.03 -10.11 -4.51
C HIS A 96 6.61 -10.21 -3.92
N PRO A 97 5.98 -11.39 -3.91
CA PRO A 97 4.64 -11.53 -3.34
C PRO A 97 4.70 -11.46 -1.81
N ILE A 98 3.80 -10.67 -1.23
CA ILE A 98 3.55 -10.60 0.21
C ILE A 98 2.08 -10.88 0.45
N GLU A 99 1.83 -11.78 1.39
CA GLU A 99 0.49 -12.09 1.87
C GLU A 99 0.21 -11.30 3.14
N ILE A 100 -0.90 -10.57 3.16
CA ILE A 100 -1.39 -9.79 4.28
C ILE A 100 -2.30 -10.72 5.08
N GLU A 101 -1.87 -11.08 6.29
CA GLU A 101 -2.65 -11.96 7.17
C GLU A 101 -3.82 -11.23 7.82
N SER A 102 -3.63 -9.97 8.22
CA SER A 102 -4.67 -9.13 8.80
C SER A 102 -4.30 -7.64 8.73
N LEU A 103 -5.30 -6.78 8.89
CA LEU A 103 -5.14 -5.34 9.04
C LEU A 103 -5.59 -4.92 10.43
N GLU A 104 -4.76 -4.15 11.14
CA GLU A 104 -5.11 -3.59 12.44
C GLU A 104 -5.83 -2.25 12.25
N MET A 105 -7.16 -2.29 12.23
CA MET A 105 -8.00 -1.11 12.04
C MET A 105 -7.79 -0.05 13.13
N ASP A 106 -7.43 -0.45 14.36
CA ASP A 106 -7.15 0.47 15.46
C ASP A 106 -5.89 1.33 15.23
N LEU A 107 -5.00 0.91 14.32
CA LEU A 107 -3.83 1.69 13.89
C LEU A 107 -4.11 2.53 12.64
N ALA A 108 -5.32 2.45 12.07
CA ALA A 108 -5.67 3.23 10.89
C ALA A 108 -5.67 4.73 11.23
N LYS A 109 -4.96 5.51 10.40
CA LYS A 109 -4.83 6.96 10.60
C LYS A 109 -5.97 7.76 9.98
N VAL A 110 -6.77 7.12 9.14
CA VAL A 110 -7.85 7.72 8.36
C VAL A 110 -8.91 6.66 8.16
N THR A 111 -10.17 7.06 8.26
CA THR A 111 -11.29 6.18 7.89
C THR A 111 -11.58 6.32 6.40
N ILE A 112 -11.68 5.20 5.68
CA ILE A 112 -12.22 5.19 4.31
C ILE A 112 -13.73 4.97 4.45
N GLY A 113 -14.53 6.00 4.15
CA GLY A 113 -15.98 6.00 4.35
C GLY A 113 -16.49 7.37 4.82
N GLY A 114 -17.74 7.46 5.23
CA GLY A 114 -18.35 8.69 5.73
C GLY A 114 -19.63 9.09 4.99
N VAL A 115 -20.09 10.31 5.20
CA VAL A 115 -21.26 10.85 4.50
C VAL A 115 -20.90 11.05 3.03
N LYS A 116 -21.70 10.43 2.15
CA LYS A 116 -21.39 10.39 0.71
C LYS A 116 -21.42 11.79 0.14
N SER A 117 -20.42 12.13 -0.66
CA SER A 117 -20.35 13.45 -1.32
C SER A 117 -21.59 13.79 -2.17
N LYS A 118 -22.28 12.77 -2.70
CA LYS A 118 -23.54 12.92 -3.46
C LYS A 118 -24.74 13.33 -2.61
N GLU A 119 -24.69 13.09 -1.31
CA GLU A 119 -25.76 13.40 -0.34
C GLU A 119 -25.64 14.83 0.21
N ILE A 120 -24.60 15.55 -0.22
CA ILE A 120 -24.24 16.88 0.24
C ILE A 120 -24.22 17.83 -0.97
N ASP A 121 -24.60 19.08 -0.77
CA ASP A 121 -24.34 20.12 -1.75
C ASP A 121 -22.86 20.53 -1.71
N SER A 122 -22.13 20.36 -2.81
CA SER A 122 -20.69 20.60 -2.85
C SER A 122 -20.29 22.07 -2.71
N LYS A 123 -21.23 23.02 -2.89
CA LYS A 123 -20.99 24.44 -2.73
C LYS A 123 -21.26 24.93 -1.32
N THR A 124 -22.18 24.28 -0.59
CA THR A 124 -22.58 24.75 0.75
C THR A 124 -22.22 23.80 1.88
N LEU A 125 -21.92 22.55 1.55
CA LEU A 125 -21.76 21.43 2.49
C LEU A 125 -23.01 21.12 3.32
N GLN A 126 -24.18 21.60 2.87
CA GLN A 126 -25.46 21.26 3.47
C GLN A 126 -25.92 19.87 3.02
N SER A 127 -26.58 19.16 3.93
CA SER A 127 -27.33 17.94 3.64
C SER A 127 -28.38 18.21 2.57
N ARG A 128 -28.48 17.31 1.58
CA ARG A 128 -29.57 17.33 0.59
C ARG A 128 -30.89 16.79 1.15
N PHE A 129 -30.87 16.18 2.33
CA PHE A 129 -32.04 15.54 2.94
C PHE A 129 -32.61 16.31 4.13
N VAL A 130 -31.79 17.11 4.81
CA VAL A 130 -32.16 17.82 6.03
C VAL A 130 -31.70 19.27 5.93
N ASP A 131 -32.67 20.17 5.84
CA ASP A 131 -32.37 21.61 5.81
C ASP A 131 -31.73 22.07 7.12
N GLY A 132 -30.70 22.92 7.02
CA GLY A 132 -29.96 23.44 8.17
C GLY A 132 -28.93 22.47 8.78
N LEU A 133 -28.77 21.25 8.23
CA LEU A 133 -27.72 20.33 8.63
C LEU A 133 -26.51 20.43 7.68
N TYR A 134 -25.31 20.61 8.22
CA TYR A 134 -24.07 20.76 7.46
C TYR A 134 -23.00 19.78 7.95
N PHE A 135 -22.12 19.37 7.04
CA PHE A 135 -21.04 18.43 7.34
C PHE A 135 -19.67 19.01 6.99
N ALA A 136 -18.66 18.67 7.78
CA ALA A 136 -17.29 19.13 7.57
C ALA A 136 -16.28 18.15 8.19
N GLY A 137 -15.05 18.16 7.67
CA GLY A 137 -13.97 17.33 8.17
C GLY A 137 -14.07 15.86 7.78
N GLU A 138 -13.48 15.01 8.60
CA GLU A 138 -13.30 13.57 8.32
C GLU A 138 -14.62 12.78 8.31
N VAL A 139 -15.73 13.38 8.75
CA VAL A 139 -17.06 12.76 8.62
C VAL A 139 -17.52 12.67 7.16
N LEU A 140 -16.94 13.49 6.27
CA LEU A 140 -17.18 13.43 4.83
C LEU A 140 -16.42 12.26 4.23
N GLU A 141 -17.00 11.63 3.20
CA GLU A 141 -16.31 10.63 2.37
C GLU A 141 -15.23 11.29 1.49
N MET A 142 -14.21 11.87 2.12
CA MET A 142 -13.08 12.55 1.51
C MET A 142 -11.81 12.23 2.29
N ALA A 143 -10.91 11.46 1.68
CA ALA A 143 -9.60 11.15 2.24
C ALA A 143 -8.50 11.63 1.28
N GLY A 144 -7.52 12.37 1.81
CA GLY A 144 -6.30 12.73 1.10
C GLY A 144 -5.13 11.83 1.49
N PRO A 145 -4.03 11.83 0.71
CA PRO A 145 -2.81 11.14 1.09
C PRO A 145 -2.21 11.76 2.37
N THR A 146 -1.33 11.03 3.06
CA THR A 146 -0.59 11.58 4.19
C THR A 146 0.24 12.80 3.77
N GLY A 147 0.41 13.78 4.66
CA GLY A 147 1.17 15.01 4.35
C GLY A 147 0.38 16.31 4.50
N GLY A 148 -0.68 16.32 5.33
CA GLY A 148 -1.45 17.52 5.65
C GLY A 148 -2.75 17.69 4.86
N TYR A 149 -3.01 16.85 3.86
CA TYR A 149 -4.23 16.93 3.05
C TYR A 149 -5.52 16.76 3.88
N ASN A 150 -5.55 15.85 4.84
CA ASN A 150 -6.73 15.67 5.70
C ASN A 150 -6.98 16.89 6.60
N LEU A 151 -5.92 17.55 7.09
CA LEU A 151 -6.06 18.82 7.83
C LEU A 151 -6.58 19.92 6.91
N GLN A 152 -6.07 20.00 5.68
CA GLN A 152 -6.55 20.96 4.70
C GLN A 152 -8.03 20.75 4.36
N ILE A 153 -8.46 19.50 4.18
CA ILE A 153 -9.88 19.13 3.98
C ILE A 153 -10.69 19.59 5.19
N ALA A 154 -10.25 19.29 6.41
CA ALA A 154 -10.95 19.68 7.62
C ALA A 154 -11.11 21.20 7.77
N PHE A 155 -10.05 21.97 7.53
CA PHE A 155 -10.12 23.43 7.64
C PHE A 155 -10.94 24.07 6.51
N ALA A 156 -10.76 23.63 5.27
CA ALA A 156 -11.50 24.19 4.14
C ALA A 156 -13.01 23.91 4.23
N THR A 157 -13.38 22.67 4.59
CA THR A 157 -14.78 22.28 4.73
C THR A 157 -15.41 22.89 5.98
N GLY A 158 -14.69 22.96 7.10
CA GLY A 158 -15.15 23.63 8.31
C GLY A 158 -15.44 25.11 8.09
N TYR A 159 -14.56 25.81 7.37
CA TYR A 159 -14.78 27.21 7.00
C TYR A 159 -16.05 27.39 6.15
N LEU A 160 -16.20 26.59 5.09
CA LEU A 160 -17.33 26.70 4.17
C LEU A 160 -18.67 26.36 4.84
N ALA A 161 -18.74 25.22 5.55
CA ALA A 161 -19.95 24.80 6.26
C ALA A 161 -20.36 25.82 7.32
N GLY A 162 -19.40 26.36 8.08
CA GLY A 162 -19.67 27.38 9.09
C GLY A 162 -20.17 28.70 8.49
N GLN A 163 -19.60 29.15 7.37
CA GLN A 163 -20.03 30.36 6.67
C GLN A 163 -21.47 30.23 6.12
N GLU A 164 -21.77 29.09 5.50
CA GLU A 164 -23.08 28.84 4.89
C GLU A 164 -24.17 28.61 5.93
N ALA A 165 -23.87 27.90 7.02
CA ALA A 165 -24.77 27.77 8.16
C ALA A 165 -25.10 29.13 8.81
N ALA A 166 -24.13 30.04 8.90
CA ALA A 166 -24.38 31.38 9.43
C ALA A 166 -25.21 32.24 8.46
N ASN A 167 -25.01 32.09 7.15
CA ASN A 167 -25.75 32.83 6.14
C ASN A 167 -27.21 32.37 6.01
N SER A 168 -27.51 31.10 6.25
CA SER A 168 -28.88 30.57 6.18
C SER A 168 -29.80 31.00 7.32
N LEU A 169 -29.24 31.61 8.39
CA LEU A 169 -29.99 32.16 9.52
C LEU A 169 -30.36 33.65 9.35
N LYS A 170 -29.92 34.30 8.27
CA LYS A 170 -30.23 35.70 7.96
C LYS A 170 -31.43 35.80 7.04
#